data_AF-A0A1Q4FZQ2-F1
#
_entry.id   AF-A0A1Q4FZQ2-F1
#
_cell.length_a   1.000
_cell.length_b   1.000
_cell.length_c   1.000
_cell.angle_alpha   90.00
_cell.angle_beta   90.00
_cell.angle_gamma   90.00
#
_symmetry.space_group_name_H-M   'P 1'
#
loop_
_entity.id
_entity.type
_entity.pdbx_description
1 polymer ?
#
loop_
_entity_poly.entity_id
_entity_poly.type
_entity_poly.pdbx_seq_one_letter_code
_entity_poly.pdbx_strand_id
1 'polypeptide(L)'
;MDGLYVNFVTGAVATTPRDVPGWDFNPFNYSSSSTNYALAFFVPDPPPSLVGILATGTPGNTAVAQDLWLGATVPTNPVTGFYNRAITRGTNFQTAGVRYLGMRFLNEDTGSLNYAWVQISSGNGTGANAGFPASIINYCYENDGSSITVGFTPVGLQSFTID
;
A
#
# COMPACT_ATOMS: atom_id res chain seq x y z
N MET A 1 10.97 -12.58 4.01
CA MET A 1 9.64 -12.04 4.35
C MET A 1 8.69 -12.82 3.47
N ASP A 2 7.76 -13.55 4.07
CA ASP A 2 6.83 -14.40 3.31
C ASP A 2 5.53 -13.63 3.16
N GLY A 3 5.23 -13.20 1.94
CA GLY A 3 4.12 -12.31 1.62
C GLY A 3 3.80 -12.31 0.12
N LEU A 4 3.07 -11.30 -0.33
CA LEU A 4 2.71 -11.12 -1.73
C LEU A 4 3.43 -9.90 -2.30
N TYR A 5 4.42 -10.11 -3.15
CA TYR A 5 5.08 -9.01 -3.86
C TYR A 5 4.20 -8.58 -5.03
N VAL A 6 3.96 -7.28 -5.15
CA VAL A 6 3.13 -6.69 -6.20
C VAL A 6 3.88 -5.53 -6.83
N ASN A 7 3.91 -5.50 -8.16
CA ASN A 7 4.27 -4.33 -8.94
C ASN A 7 2.98 -3.76 -9.54
N PHE A 8 2.66 -2.50 -9.22
CA PHE A 8 1.38 -1.90 -9.61
C PHE A 8 1.36 -1.42 -11.07
N VAL A 9 2.50 -1.09 -11.64
CA VAL A 9 2.62 -0.61 -13.02
C VAL A 9 2.48 -1.77 -13.99
N THR A 10 3.19 -2.88 -13.75
CA THR A 10 3.15 -4.07 -14.61
C THR A 10 2.04 -5.06 -14.25
N GLY A 11 1.48 -4.96 -13.05
CA GLY A 11 0.51 -5.91 -12.51
C GLY A 11 1.12 -7.26 -12.11
N ALA A 12 2.45 -7.39 -12.11
CA ALA A 12 3.12 -8.63 -11.74
C ALA A 12 2.95 -8.93 -10.24
N VAL A 13 2.69 -10.21 -9.92
CA VAL A 13 2.54 -10.69 -8.55
C VAL A 13 3.26 -12.02 -8.34
N ALA A 14 3.94 -12.18 -7.20
CA ALA A 14 4.53 -13.45 -6.79
C ALA A 14 4.78 -13.49 -5.28
N THR A 15 5.14 -14.68 -4.77
CA THR A 15 5.51 -14.85 -3.36
C THR A 15 7.00 -14.65 -3.08
N THR A 16 7.80 -14.36 -4.13
CA THR A 16 9.21 -14.01 -3.99
C THR A 16 9.49 -12.65 -4.66
N PRO A 17 10.41 -11.84 -4.11
CA PRO A 17 10.72 -10.51 -4.69
C PRO A 17 11.45 -10.62 -6.02
N ARG A 18 12.19 -11.73 -6.25
CA ARG A 18 12.97 -11.92 -7.46
C ARG A 18 12.07 -12.09 -8.69
N ASP A 19 10.90 -12.67 -8.50
CA ASP A 19 9.94 -12.95 -9.56
C ASP A 19 9.03 -11.74 -9.85
N VAL A 20 9.17 -10.66 -9.07
CA VAL A 20 8.49 -9.36 -9.29
C VAL A 20 9.54 -8.23 -9.29
N PRO A 21 10.31 -8.08 -10.38
CA PRO A 21 11.24 -6.96 -10.52
C PRO A 21 10.52 -5.61 -10.34
N GLY A 22 11.10 -4.72 -9.54
CA GLY A 22 10.49 -3.42 -9.26
C GLY A 22 9.21 -3.45 -8.42
N TRP A 23 8.95 -4.54 -7.67
CA TRP A 23 7.78 -4.60 -6.78
C TRP A 23 7.65 -3.36 -5.89
N ASP A 24 6.43 -2.90 -5.69
CA ASP A 24 6.07 -1.68 -4.97
C ASP A 24 5.54 -1.97 -3.56
N PHE A 25 4.84 -3.09 -3.42
CA PHE A 25 4.05 -3.39 -2.23
C PHE A 25 4.20 -4.86 -1.83
N ASN A 26 4.25 -5.09 -0.52
CA ASN A 26 4.23 -6.42 0.06
C ASN A 26 3.42 -6.44 1.37
N PRO A 27 2.15 -6.90 1.35
CA PRO A 27 1.45 -7.33 2.55
C PRO A 27 1.97 -8.71 2.96
N PHE A 28 2.35 -8.85 4.22
CA PHE A 28 2.98 -10.06 4.71
C PHE A 28 2.62 -10.35 6.16
N ASN A 29 2.77 -11.61 6.56
CA ASN A 29 2.62 -12.00 7.96
C ASN A 29 3.94 -11.72 8.68
N TYR A 30 3.96 -10.65 9.48
CA TYR A 30 5.17 -10.28 10.20
C TYR A 30 5.21 -10.95 11.57
N SER A 31 6.07 -11.95 11.75
CA SER A 31 6.34 -12.49 13.09
C SER A 31 7.77 -12.16 13.51
N SER A 32 7.93 -11.27 14.49
CA SER A 32 9.19 -11.13 15.23
C SER A 32 8.93 -11.41 16.71
N SER A 33 9.79 -12.26 17.27
CA SER A 33 9.61 -12.98 18.54
C SER A 33 9.64 -12.12 19.81
N SER A 34 9.24 -10.84 19.74
CA SER A 34 9.15 -9.97 20.92
C SER A 34 7.85 -9.19 21.07
N THR A 35 6.92 -9.16 20.09
CA THR A 35 5.59 -8.52 20.30
C THR A 35 4.52 -8.92 19.26
N ASN A 36 4.51 -10.18 18.78
CA ASN A 36 3.47 -10.80 17.91
C ASN A 36 2.83 -9.81 16.92
N TYR A 37 3.50 -9.54 15.81
CA TYR A 37 2.84 -8.81 14.74
C TYR A 37 2.09 -9.79 13.84
N ALA A 38 1.12 -9.25 13.13
CA ALA A 38 0.24 -9.99 12.27
C ALA A 38 0.32 -9.35 10.88
N LEU A 39 -0.79 -9.08 10.20
CA LEU A 39 -0.74 -8.36 8.92
C LEU A 39 0.06 -7.06 9.04
N ALA A 40 1.08 -6.94 8.20
CA ALA A 40 1.97 -5.79 8.10
C ALA A 40 2.27 -5.50 6.63
N PHE A 41 2.83 -4.33 6.37
CA PHE A 41 3.09 -3.82 5.03
C PHE A 41 4.54 -3.40 4.88
N PHE A 42 5.09 -3.68 3.71
CA PHE A 42 6.43 -3.29 3.34
C PHE A 42 6.45 -2.78 1.90
N VAL A 43 7.37 -1.85 1.64
CA VAL A 43 7.69 -1.29 0.32
C VAL A 43 9.15 -1.60 0.05
N PRO A 44 9.61 -1.66 -1.21
CA PRO A 44 11.00 -1.97 -1.49
C PRO A 44 11.91 -0.87 -0.95
N ASP A 45 13.20 -1.20 -0.81
CA ASP A 45 14.23 -0.21 -0.46
C ASP A 45 15.11 0.19 -1.67
N PRO A 46 14.57 0.75 -2.77
CA PRO A 46 15.39 1.38 -3.78
C PRO A 46 15.46 2.89 -3.54
N PRO A 47 16.50 3.57 -4.05
CA PRO A 47 16.41 5.00 -4.28
C PRO A 47 15.28 5.28 -5.30
N PRO A 48 14.47 6.33 -5.10
CA PRO A 48 14.63 7.39 -4.11
C PRO A 48 14.05 7.04 -2.73
N SER A 49 14.62 7.67 -1.69
CA SER A 49 14.25 7.60 -0.25
C SER A 49 12.83 8.05 0.10
N LEU A 50 11.94 8.09 -0.88
CA LEU A 50 10.61 8.68 -0.82
C LEU A 50 9.50 7.64 -0.92
N VAL A 51 9.74 6.38 -1.31
CA VAL A 51 8.65 5.37 -1.28
C VAL A 51 8.16 5.08 0.15
N GLY A 52 6.90 4.68 0.31
CA GLY A 52 6.38 4.34 1.64
C GLY A 52 4.87 4.14 1.72
N ILE A 53 4.45 3.52 2.82
CA ILE A 53 3.04 3.38 3.22
C ILE A 53 2.62 4.63 4.00
N LEU A 54 1.44 5.17 3.70
CA LEU A 54 0.89 6.28 4.49
C LEU A 54 0.56 5.78 5.90
N ALA A 55 1.25 6.34 6.88
CA ALA A 55 1.26 5.88 8.26
C ALA A 55 1.16 7.03 9.26
N THR A 56 0.91 6.69 10.52
CA THR A 56 0.99 7.59 11.68
C THR A 56 1.92 7.02 12.75
N GLY A 57 2.14 7.79 13.82
CA GLY A 57 2.99 7.41 14.94
C GLY A 57 4.44 7.82 14.73
N THR A 58 5.38 6.97 15.16
CA THR A 58 6.82 7.21 15.01
C THR A 58 7.35 6.47 13.78
N PRO A 59 8.05 7.15 12.85
CA PRO A 59 8.68 6.51 11.70
C PRO A 59 9.56 5.32 12.08
N GLY A 60 9.63 4.31 11.20
CA GLY A 60 10.31 3.06 11.45
C GLY A 60 9.36 1.90 11.71
N ASN A 61 9.83 0.86 12.40
CA ASN A 61 9.10 -0.40 12.63
C ASN A 61 7.94 -0.28 13.65
N THR A 62 7.71 0.93 14.17
CA THR A 62 6.62 1.26 15.11
C THR A 62 5.48 2.02 14.44
N ALA A 63 5.66 2.49 13.21
CA ALA A 63 4.62 3.22 12.48
C ALA A 63 3.42 2.31 12.21
N VAL A 64 2.22 2.91 12.21
CA VAL A 64 0.96 2.21 11.99
C VAL A 64 0.33 2.71 10.68
N ALA A 65 -0.04 1.79 9.80
CA ALA A 65 -0.71 2.12 8.55
C ALA A 65 -2.04 2.82 8.82
N GLN A 66 -2.31 3.89 8.07
CA GLN A 66 -3.61 4.55 8.12
C GLN A 66 -4.68 3.70 7.45
N ASP A 67 -5.83 3.55 8.10
CA ASP A 67 -7.06 3.05 7.48
C ASP A 67 -7.83 4.25 6.94
N LEU A 68 -7.87 4.39 5.62
CA LEU A 68 -8.50 5.51 4.94
C LEU A 68 -9.96 5.18 4.64
N TRP A 69 -10.84 6.16 4.83
CA TRP A 69 -12.22 6.04 4.36
C TRP A 69 -12.31 6.27 2.85
N LEU A 70 -13.37 5.76 2.23
CA LEU A 70 -13.71 6.04 0.84
C LEU A 70 -13.87 7.55 0.62
N GLY A 71 -13.19 8.11 -0.39
CA GLY A 71 -13.17 9.56 -0.63
C GLY A 71 -12.09 10.33 0.14
N ALA A 72 -11.30 9.68 1.00
CA ALA A 72 -10.09 10.30 1.55
C ALA A 72 -9.07 10.56 0.44
N THR A 73 -8.17 11.52 0.64
CA THR A 73 -7.05 11.77 -0.28
C THR A 73 -5.80 11.05 0.21
N VAL A 74 -5.06 10.42 -0.70
CA VAL A 74 -3.66 10.03 -0.52
C VAL A 74 -2.80 11.21 -1.00
N PRO A 75 -2.27 12.05 -0.10
CA PRO A 75 -1.74 13.35 -0.47
C PRO A 75 -0.28 13.27 -0.90
N THR A 76 0.16 14.18 -1.78
CA THR A 76 1.59 14.28 -2.13
C THR A 76 2.46 14.68 -0.95
N ASN A 77 1.90 15.51 -0.06
CA ASN A 77 2.51 15.94 1.19
C ASN A 77 1.48 15.81 2.34
N PRO A 78 1.54 14.75 3.16
CA PRO A 78 0.58 14.54 4.23
C PRO A 78 0.74 15.59 5.34
N VAL A 79 -0.36 16.27 5.68
CA VAL A 79 -0.43 17.16 6.86
C VAL A 79 -0.41 16.32 8.15
N THR A 80 -1.03 15.14 8.10
CA THR A 80 -1.07 14.16 9.18
C THR A 80 -0.45 12.85 8.72
N GLY A 81 0.57 12.40 9.45
CA GLY A 81 1.29 11.18 9.11
C GLY A 81 2.47 11.40 8.15
N PHE A 82 2.94 10.31 7.55
CA PHE A 82 4.12 10.29 6.69
C PHE A 82 4.13 9.01 5.85
N TYR A 83 4.94 8.99 4.80
CA TYR A 83 5.22 7.78 4.03
C TYR A 83 6.32 6.97 4.74
N ASN A 84 5.92 5.90 5.43
CA ASN A 84 6.84 5.02 6.14
C ASN A 84 7.47 4.00 5.19
N ARG A 85 8.80 3.98 5.15
CA ARG A 85 9.59 3.06 4.32
C ARG A 85 9.94 1.75 5.03
N ALA A 86 9.97 1.77 6.36
CA ALA A 86 10.24 0.58 7.16
C ALA A 86 9.01 -0.35 7.19
N ILE A 87 9.11 -1.44 7.94
CA ILE A 87 7.94 -2.30 8.19
C ILE A 87 6.85 -1.44 8.84
N THR A 88 5.70 -1.37 8.19
CA THR A 88 4.54 -0.61 8.68
C THR A 88 3.54 -1.56 9.28
N ARG A 89 3.17 -1.34 10.54
CA ARG A 89 2.23 -2.21 11.26
C ARG A 89 0.84 -2.04 10.68
N GLY A 90 0.22 -3.16 10.30
CA GLY A 90 -1.16 -3.18 9.83
C GLY A 90 -2.19 -3.24 10.96
N THR A 91 -1.93 -2.69 12.14
CA THR A 91 -2.82 -2.82 13.33
C THR A 91 -4.28 -2.52 13.00
N ASN A 92 -4.54 -1.46 12.22
CA ASN A 92 -5.89 -1.09 11.80
C ASN A 92 -6.52 -2.09 10.82
N PHE A 93 -5.73 -2.93 10.16
CA PHE A 93 -6.11 -3.94 9.18
C PHE A 93 -6.18 -5.35 9.77
N GLN A 94 -5.97 -5.52 11.09
CA GLN A 94 -5.86 -6.82 11.76
C GLN A 94 -7.19 -7.39 12.28
N THR A 95 -8.32 -6.88 11.80
CA THR A 95 -9.67 -7.39 12.10
C THR A 95 -10.43 -7.59 10.79
N ALA A 96 -11.48 -8.42 10.77
CA ALA A 96 -12.21 -8.64 9.53
C ALA A 96 -12.83 -7.36 8.98
N GLY A 97 -12.75 -7.19 7.66
CA GLY A 97 -13.34 -6.05 6.97
C GLY A 97 -12.61 -5.70 5.69
N VAL A 98 -13.15 -4.71 5.00
CA VAL A 98 -12.55 -4.11 3.79
C VAL A 98 -12.09 -2.71 4.14
N ARG A 99 -10.83 -2.41 3.85
CA ARG A 99 -10.15 -1.17 4.23
C ARG A 99 -9.30 -0.64 3.11
N TYR A 100 -8.94 0.64 3.19
CA TYR A 100 -8.08 1.28 2.20
C TYR A 100 -6.77 1.75 2.82
N LEU A 101 -5.69 1.44 2.13
CA LEU A 101 -4.33 1.83 2.44
C LEU A 101 -3.89 2.89 1.43
N GLY A 102 -3.26 3.97 1.89
CA GLY A 102 -2.57 4.91 1.01
C GLY A 102 -1.07 4.59 0.92
N MET A 103 -0.46 4.80 -0.24
CA MET A 103 0.99 4.67 -0.39
C MET A 103 1.56 5.51 -1.52
N ARG A 104 2.89 5.66 -1.49
CA ARG A 104 3.71 6.29 -2.52
C ARG A 104 4.76 5.30 -2.99
N PHE A 105 4.90 5.15 -4.30
CA PHE A 105 5.85 4.22 -4.93
C PHE A 105 6.57 4.89 -6.10
N LEU A 106 7.65 4.28 -6.57
CA LEU A 106 8.38 4.73 -7.75
C LEU A 106 7.80 3.99 -8.95
N ASN A 107 7.22 4.73 -9.89
CA ASN A 107 6.82 4.16 -11.17
C ASN A 107 8.07 4.01 -12.04
N GLU A 108 8.43 2.77 -12.32
CA GLU A 108 9.61 2.36 -13.07
C GLU A 108 9.53 2.70 -14.57
N ASP A 109 8.33 2.82 -15.14
CA ASP A 109 8.13 3.24 -16.53
C ASP A 109 8.45 4.72 -16.73
N THR A 110 8.16 5.55 -15.71
CA THR A 110 8.30 7.01 -15.80
C THR A 110 9.45 7.59 -14.97
N GLY A 111 10.01 6.81 -14.05
CA GLY A 111 10.99 7.27 -13.06
C GLY A 111 10.43 8.27 -12.03
N SER A 112 9.12 8.45 -11.98
CA SER A 112 8.44 9.43 -11.11
C SER A 112 7.76 8.76 -9.92
N LEU A 113 7.57 9.52 -8.84
CA LEU A 113 6.77 9.06 -7.71
C LEU A 113 5.28 9.13 -8.06
N ASN A 114 4.57 8.04 -7.78
CA ASN A 114 3.12 7.95 -7.94
C ASN A 114 2.45 7.60 -6.61
N TYR A 115 1.17 7.94 -6.53
CA TYR A 115 0.37 7.83 -5.31
C TYR A 115 -0.76 6.86 -5.57
N ALA A 116 -0.92 5.89 -4.68
CA ALA A 116 -1.87 4.81 -4.83
C ALA A 116 -2.77 4.68 -3.60
N TRP A 117 -3.97 4.15 -3.84
CA TRP A 117 -4.74 3.48 -2.81
C TRP A 117 -4.81 1.98 -3.10
N VAL A 118 -4.82 1.18 -2.05
CA VAL A 118 -4.96 -0.28 -2.11
C VAL A 118 -6.13 -0.70 -1.22
N GLN A 119 -7.09 -1.42 -1.79
CA GLN A 119 -8.22 -1.97 -1.06
C GLN A 119 -7.89 -3.38 -0.58
N ILE A 120 -7.93 -3.59 0.73
CA ILE A 120 -7.55 -4.86 1.37
C ILE A 120 -8.77 -5.45 2.09
N SER A 121 -9.06 -6.71 1.82
CA SER A 121 -9.94 -7.53 2.66
C SER A 121 -9.08 -8.29 3.67
N SER A 122 -9.42 -8.21 4.95
CA SER A 122 -8.76 -8.94 6.02
C SER A 122 -9.74 -9.88 6.72
N GLY A 123 -9.21 -10.95 7.32
CA GLY A 123 -9.95 -11.95 8.09
C GLY A 123 -9.88 -11.77 9.62
N ASN A 124 -10.59 -12.65 10.33
CA ASN A 124 -10.71 -12.68 11.79
C ASN A 124 -9.64 -13.52 12.50
N GLY A 125 -8.45 -13.70 11.90
CA GLY A 125 -7.36 -14.37 12.60
C GLY A 125 -6.98 -13.65 13.91
N THR A 126 -6.22 -14.32 14.78
CA THR A 126 -5.82 -13.80 16.09
C THR A 126 -4.32 -13.97 16.33
N GLY A 127 -3.74 -13.17 17.24
CA GLY A 127 -2.31 -13.23 17.56
C GLY A 127 -1.47 -12.99 16.30
N ALA A 128 -0.50 -13.87 16.03
CA ALA A 128 0.34 -13.80 14.82
C ALA A 128 -0.44 -13.98 13.50
N ASN A 129 -1.72 -14.36 13.54
CA ASN A 129 -2.58 -14.48 12.36
C ASN A 129 -3.61 -13.35 12.23
N ALA A 130 -3.58 -12.34 13.10
CA ALA A 130 -4.53 -11.23 13.01
C ALA A 130 -4.49 -10.50 11.65
N GLY A 131 -5.67 -10.25 11.08
CA GLY A 131 -5.81 -9.72 9.72
C GLY A 131 -5.67 -10.75 8.59
N PHE A 132 -5.33 -12.01 8.89
CA PHE A 132 -5.31 -13.10 7.90
C PHE A 132 -6.58 -13.97 7.95
N PRO A 133 -7.00 -14.57 6.81
CA PRO A 133 -6.46 -14.36 5.46
C PRO A 133 -6.64 -12.91 5.00
N ALA A 134 -5.69 -12.41 4.21
CA ALA A 134 -5.71 -11.07 3.65
C ALA A 134 -5.67 -11.15 2.13
N SER A 135 -6.35 -10.25 1.44
CA SER A 135 -6.37 -10.18 -0.02
C SER A 135 -6.42 -8.73 -0.49
N ILE A 136 -5.65 -8.43 -1.53
CA ILE A 136 -5.79 -7.18 -2.28
C ILE A 136 -7.00 -7.38 -3.20
N ILE A 137 -8.02 -6.54 -3.03
CA ILE A 137 -9.26 -6.60 -3.82
C ILE A 137 -9.08 -5.76 -5.09
N ASN A 138 -8.63 -4.52 -4.91
CA ASN A 138 -8.42 -3.53 -5.96
C ASN A 138 -7.25 -2.63 -5.55
N TYR A 139 -6.66 -1.98 -6.54
CA TYR A 139 -5.77 -0.84 -6.32
C TYR A 139 -5.95 0.14 -7.47
N CYS A 140 -5.57 1.39 -7.24
CA CYS A 140 -5.46 2.38 -8.29
C CYS A 140 -4.39 3.40 -7.91
N TYR A 141 -3.80 4.04 -8.92
CA TYR A 141 -2.78 5.06 -8.75
C TYR A 141 -2.91 6.14 -9.80
N GLU A 142 -2.46 7.34 -9.46
CA GLU A 142 -2.29 8.45 -10.40
C GLU A 142 -0.91 8.33 -11.05
N ASN A 143 -0.85 8.43 -12.38
CA ASN A 143 0.38 8.22 -13.15
C ASN A 143 1.15 9.52 -13.46
N ASP A 144 0.65 10.68 -13.01
CA ASP A 144 1.23 12.01 -13.22
C ASP A 144 1.93 12.58 -11.97
N GLY A 145 1.89 11.84 -10.85
CA GLY A 145 2.45 12.26 -9.56
C GLY A 145 1.52 13.16 -8.73
N SER A 146 0.28 13.35 -9.15
CA SER A 146 -0.76 14.02 -8.38
C SER A 146 -1.25 13.16 -7.20
N SER A 147 -1.94 13.79 -6.25
CA SER A 147 -2.64 13.07 -5.18
C SER A 147 -3.83 12.30 -5.73
N ILE A 148 -4.15 11.13 -5.15
CA ILE A 148 -5.30 10.31 -5.56
C ILE A 148 -6.40 10.31 -4.50
N THR A 149 -7.66 10.26 -4.92
CA THR A 149 -8.81 10.04 -4.03
C THR A 149 -9.11 8.55 -3.90
N VAL A 150 -9.21 8.06 -2.66
CA VAL A 150 -9.45 6.66 -2.32
C VAL A 150 -10.76 6.16 -2.90
N GLY A 151 -10.68 5.05 -3.64
CA GLY A 151 -11.81 4.36 -4.28
C GLY A 151 -12.31 5.01 -5.56
N PHE A 152 -11.58 6.01 -6.08
CA PHE A 152 -11.81 6.57 -7.40
C PHE A 152 -10.68 6.11 -8.33
N THR A 153 -11.05 5.78 -9.57
CA THR A 153 -10.10 5.57 -10.66
C THR A 153 -9.93 6.87 -11.42
N PRO A 154 -8.70 7.31 -11.74
CA PRO A 154 -8.49 8.45 -12.60
C PRO A 154 -9.22 8.20 -13.93
N VAL A 155 -10.09 9.13 -14.31
CA VAL A 155 -10.73 9.11 -15.62
C VAL A 155 -10.02 10.12 -16.50
N GLY A 156 -9.50 9.65 -17.64
CA GLY A 156 -9.12 10.56 -18.72
C GLY A 156 -10.37 11.29 -19.22
N LEU A 157 -10.22 12.54 -19.64
CA LEU A 157 -11.29 13.31 -20.26
C LEU A 157 -11.74 12.57 -21.53
N GLN A 158 -12.93 11.96 -21.51
CA GLN A 158 -13.48 11.27 -22.68
C GLN A 158 -14.25 12.29 -23.52
N SER A 159 -13.67 12.68 -24.66
CA SER A 159 -14.39 13.47 -25.66
C SER A 159 -14.99 12.53 -26.71
N PHE A 160 -16.31 12.58 -26.83
CA PHE A 160 -17.04 11.91 -27.91
C PHE A 160 -17.47 12.99 -28.91
N THR A 161 -17.24 12.74 -30.20
CA THR A 161 -17.85 13.51 -31.28
C THR A 161 -18.83 12.60 -31.98
N ILE A 162 -20.08 13.05 -32.10
CA ILE A 162 -21.10 12.41 -32.94
C ILE A 162 -21.11 13.23 -34.23
N ASP A 163 -21.04 12.55 -35.38
CA ASP A 163 -21.17 13.13 -36.71
C ASP A 163 -22.63 13.46 -37.08
#